data_AF-A0A3M1K2U1-F1
#
_entry.id   AF-A0A3M1K2U1-F1
#
_cell.length_a   1.000
_cell.length_b   1.000
_cell.length_c   1.000
_cell.angle_alpha   90.00
_cell.angle_beta   90.00
_cell.angle_gamma   90.00
#
_symmetry.space_group_name_H-M   'P 1'
#
loop_
_entity.id
_entity.type
_entity.pdbx_description
1 polymer ?
#
loop_
_entity_poly.entity_id
_entity_poly.type
_entity_poly.pdbx_seq_one_letter_code
_entity_poly.pdbx_strand_id
1 'polypeptide(L)'
;SNADIAGFRVGGKTGSAEKSSAGGYRRKALISSFIGVFPMDNPRYAVFVVLDEPNGTAETFNYATGGWTAAPAVGQVIARIAPILGIAPRFETETSDSAARLLRIGG
;
A
#
# COMPACT_ATOMS: atom_id res chain seq x y z
N SER A 1 0.09 -4.89 6.44
CA SER A 1 0.48 -4.86 5.01
C SER A 1 1.41 -3.70 4.81
N ASN A 2 2.53 -3.87 4.12
CA ASN A 2 3.49 -2.80 3.88
C ASN A 2 3.04 -1.95 2.68
N ALA A 3 1.95 -1.20 2.86
CA ALA A 3 1.43 -0.25 1.88
C ALA A 3 1.64 1.21 2.30
N ASP A 4 2.42 1.44 3.37
CA ASP A 4 2.80 2.78 3.79
C ASP A 4 3.69 3.39 2.71
N ILE A 5 3.18 4.43 2.05
CA ILE A 5 3.90 5.15 1.02
C ILE A 5 4.35 6.45 1.65
N ALA A 6 5.67 6.61 1.79
CA ALA A 6 6.26 7.79 2.39
C ALA A 6 5.70 9.06 1.71
N GLY A 7 5.16 9.97 2.53
CA GLY A 7 4.58 11.22 2.06
C GLY A 7 3.13 11.13 1.56
N PHE A 8 2.52 9.95 1.43
CA PHE A 8 1.14 9.83 0.95
C PHE A 8 0.25 9.08 1.93
N ARG A 9 -0.88 9.70 2.30
CA ARG A 9 -1.94 9.03 3.06
C ARG A 9 -2.72 8.10 2.13
N VAL A 10 -2.47 6.80 2.27
CA VAL A 10 -3.09 5.76 1.44
C VAL A 10 -3.80 4.75 2.32
N GLY A 11 -5.05 4.47 1.97
CA GLY A 11 -5.83 3.39 2.55
C GLY A 11 -5.88 2.23 1.58
N GLY A 12 -5.87 1.00 2.06
CA GLY A 12 -5.92 -0.13 1.14
C GLY A 12 -6.20 -1.47 1.78
N LYS A 13 -6.44 -2.45 0.92
CA LYS A 13 -6.77 -3.82 1.31
C LYS A 13 -6.01 -4.82 0.45
N THR A 14 -5.45 -5.82 1.12
CA THR A 14 -4.85 -6.99 0.48
C THR A 14 -5.89 -8.07 0.19
N GLY A 15 -5.72 -8.73 -0.95
CA GLY A 15 -6.38 -9.96 -1.35
C GLY A 15 -5.34 -11.04 -1.67
N SER A 16 -5.62 -12.28 -1.27
CA SER A 16 -4.80 -13.45 -1.64
C SER A 16 -5.73 -14.65 -1.70
N ALA A 17 -5.76 -15.32 -2.84
CA ALA A 17 -6.66 -16.45 -3.08
C ALA A 17 -5.96 -17.51 -3.93
N GLU A 18 -6.15 -18.78 -3.59
CA GLU A 18 -5.75 -19.86 -4.49
C GLU A 18 -6.69 -19.89 -5.68
N LYS A 19 -6.14 -20.13 -6.88
CA LYS A 19 -6.93 -20.25 -8.10
C LYS A 19 -7.81 -21.48 -8.06
N SER A 20 -9.04 -21.37 -8.58
CA SER A 20 -9.91 -22.51 -8.79
C SER A 20 -9.45 -23.37 -9.97
N SER A 21 -9.81 -24.65 -9.94
CA SER A 21 -9.65 -25.63 -11.00
C SER A 21 -10.77 -26.67 -10.96
N ALA A 22 -10.90 -27.48 -12.01
CA ALA A 22 -11.81 -28.62 -12.01
C ALA A 22 -11.43 -29.58 -10.87
N GLY A 23 -12.27 -29.61 -9.82
CA GLY A 23 -12.06 -30.45 -8.64
C GLY A 23 -11.52 -29.76 -7.39
N GLY A 24 -11.35 -28.43 -7.39
CA GLY A 24 -10.98 -27.67 -6.18
C GLY A 24 -9.97 -26.54 -6.43
N TYR A 25 -9.23 -26.16 -5.40
CA TYR A 25 -8.19 -25.13 -5.51
C TYR A 25 -6.85 -25.69 -5.97
N ARG A 26 -6.18 -24.98 -6.88
CA ARG A 26 -4.81 -25.27 -7.28
C ARG A 26 -3.86 -24.75 -6.20
N ARG A 27 -3.45 -25.65 -5.31
CA ARG A 27 -2.50 -25.31 -4.24
C ARG A 27 -1.24 -24.69 -4.86
N LYS A 28 -0.81 -23.56 -4.28
CA LYS A 28 0.32 -22.73 -4.74
C LYS A 28 0.09 -21.89 -6.00
N ALA A 29 -1.01 -22.06 -6.74
CA ALA A 29 -1.37 -21.16 -7.82
C ALA A 29 -2.15 -19.98 -7.23
N LEU A 30 -1.45 -18.91 -6.87
CA LEU A 30 -1.99 -17.80 -6.10
C LEU A 30 -2.39 -16.63 -7.01
N ILE A 31 -3.54 -16.01 -6.75
CA ILE A 31 -3.83 -14.64 -7.13
C ILE A 31 -3.55 -13.75 -5.94
N SER A 32 -2.61 -12.81 -6.10
CA SER A 32 -2.26 -11.83 -5.08
C SER A 32 -2.63 -10.45 -5.55
N SER A 33 -3.36 -9.71 -4.74
CA SER A 33 -3.85 -8.39 -5.11
C SER A 33 -3.79 -7.37 -3.99
N PHE A 34 -3.75 -6.11 -4.38
CA PHE A 34 -3.89 -4.99 -3.48
C PHE A 34 -4.63 -3.86 -4.18
N ILE A 35 -5.61 -3.28 -3.48
CA ILE A 35 -6.25 -2.03 -3.87
C ILE A 35 -5.83 -0.93 -2.90
N GLY A 36 -5.29 0.16 -3.44
CA GLY A 36 -4.94 1.37 -2.70
C GLY A 36 -5.78 2.56 -3.18
N VAL A 37 -6.28 3.36 -2.25
CA VAL A 37 -7.05 4.58 -2.51
C VAL A 37 -6.28 5.77 -1.94
N PHE A 38 -6.16 6.84 -2.73
CA PHE A 38 -5.39 8.02 -2.36
C PHE A 38 -5.92 9.32 -3.01
N PRO A 39 -5.63 10.51 -2.43
CA PRO A 39 -5.17 10.70 -1.05
C PRO A 39 -6.34 10.51 -0.07
N MET A 40 -6.12 9.90 1.11
CA MET A 40 -7.22 9.47 1.99
C MET A 40 -8.00 10.61 2.68
N ASP A 41 -7.46 11.82 2.73
CA ASP A 41 -8.17 12.99 3.23
C ASP A 41 -9.19 13.55 2.25
N ASN A 42 -9.01 13.29 0.96
CA ASN A 42 -10.00 13.56 -0.07
C ASN A 42 -9.84 12.54 -1.21
N PRO A 43 -10.42 11.32 -1.08
CA PRO A 43 -10.20 10.23 -2.01
C PRO A 43 -10.62 10.57 -3.44
N ARG A 44 -9.69 10.43 -4.40
CA ARG A 44 -9.94 10.71 -5.82
C ARG A 44 -9.48 9.60 -6.76
N TYR A 45 -8.53 8.79 -6.33
CA TYR A 45 -7.88 7.80 -7.18
C TYR A 45 -7.84 6.45 -6.48
N ALA A 46 -8.00 5.39 -7.27
CA ALA A 46 -7.78 4.02 -6.84
C ALA A 46 -6.76 3.36 -7.77
N VAL A 47 -5.82 2.63 -7.20
CA VAL A 47 -4.86 1.78 -7.92
C VAL A 47 -5.10 0.35 -7.47
N PHE A 48 -5.43 -0.52 -8.42
CA PHE A 48 -5.62 -1.94 -8.17
C PHE A 48 -4.58 -2.72 -8.94
N VAL A 49 -3.77 -3.49 -8.22
CA VAL A 49 -2.76 -4.39 -8.80
C VAL A 49 -3.17 -5.81 -8.49
N VAL A 50 -3.11 -6.66 -9.51
CA VAL A 50 -3.28 -8.11 -9.43
C VAL A 50 -2.04 -8.74 -10.02
N LEU A 51 -1.46 -9.67 -9.27
CA LEU A 51 -0.33 -10.49 -9.70
C LEU A 51 -0.83 -11.91 -9.85
N ASP A 52 -0.55 -12.45 -11.04
CA ASP A 52 -0.92 -13.81 -11.37
C ASP A 52 0.23 -14.78 -11.08
N GLU A 53 -0.03 -15.76 -10.21
CA GLU A 53 0.92 -16.78 -9.75
C GLU A 53 2.31 -16.21 -9.38
N PRO A 54 2.39 -15.15 -8.53
CA PRO A 54 3.69 -14.58 -8.18
C PRO A 54 4.51 -15.56 -7.34
N ASN A 55 5.82 -15.52 -7.54
CA ASN A 55 6.77 -16.28 -6.74
C ASN A 55 7.25 -15.42 -5.56
N GLY A 56 7.35 -16.04 -4.38
CA GLY A 56 8.08 -15.44 -3.26
C GLY A 56 9.58 -15.38 -3.57
N THR A 57 10.24 -14.32 -3.12
CA THR A 57 11.68 -14.12 -3.28
C THR A 57 12.34 -13.99 -1.92
N ALA A 58 13.67 -13.91 -1.86
CA ALA A 58 14.40 -13.68 -0.61
C ALA A 58 13.95 -12.35 0.05
N GLU A 59 13.71 -11.32 -0.74
CA GLU A 59 13.24 -10.00 -0.30
C GLU A 59 11.83 -10.04 0.30
N THR A 60 11.01 -10.99 -0.16
CA THR A 60 9.66 -11.21 0.40
C THR A 60 9.63 -12.34 1.43
N PHE A 61 10.77 -12.80 1.94
CA PHE A 61 10.89 -13.95 2.85
C PHE A 61 10.18 -15.22 2.32
N ASN A 62 10.21 -15.41 1.00
CA ASN A 62 9.48 -16.43 0.25
C ASN A 62 7.94 -16.35 0.35
N TYR A 63 7.38 -15.23 0.81
CA TYR A 63 5.94 -14.99 0.78
C TYR A 63 5.48 -14.44 -0.58
N ALA A 64 4.40 -15.00 -1.11
CA ALA A 64 3.79 -14.59 -2.38
C ALA A 64 2.49 -13.77 -2.22
N THR A 65 2.02 -13.54 -0.98
CA THR A 65 0.71 -12.91 -0.72
C THR A 65 0.67 -11.44 -1.14
N GLY A 66 -0.53 -10.91 -1.37
CA GLY A 66 -0.75 -9.54 -1.84
C GLY A 66 -0.15 -8.46 -0.94
N GLY A 67 0.03 -8.73 0.35
CA GLY A 67 0.69 -7.80 1.28
C GLY A 67 2.21 -7.68 1.07
N TRP A 68 2.84 -8.72 0.51
CA TRP A 68 4.28 -8.78 0.25
C TRP A 68 4.62 -8.46 -1.21
N THR A 69 3.70 -8.73 -2.14
CA THR A 69 3.95 -8.60 -3.58
C THR A 69 3.18 -7.41 -4.19
N ALA A 70 1.85 -7.45 -4.15
CA ALA A 70 1.00 -6.43 -4.79
C ALA A 70 1.01 -5.07 -4.06
N ALA A 71 1.10 -5.05 -2.74
CA ALA A 71 1.08 -3.81 -1.95
C ALA A 71 2.29 -2.89 -2.25
N PRO A 72 3.55 -3.37 -2.27
CA PRO A 72 4.69 -2.56 -2.70
C PRO A 72 4.55 -2.03 -4.13
N ALA A 73 4.00 -2.83 -5.06
CA ALA A 73 3.77 -2.40 -6.44
C ALA A 73 2.78 -1.22 -6.50
N VAL A 74 1.65 -1.31 -5.77
CA VAL A 74 0.71 -0.18 -5.64
C VAL A 74 1.41 1.05 -5.08
N GLY A 75 2.26 0.88 -4.06
CA GLY A 75 2.98 1.99 -3.47
C GLY A 75 3.93 2.72 -4.43
N GLN A 76 4.67 1.96 -5.23
CA GLN A 76 5.55 2.52 -6.26
C GLN A 76 4.78 3.23 -7.37
N VAL A 77 3.62 2.68 -7.78
CA VAL A 77 2.74 3.34 -8.76
C VAL A 77 2.24 4.66 -8.21
N ILE A 78 1.67 4.68 -7.00
CA ILE A 78 1.14 5.89 -6.36
C ILE A 78 2.24 6.95 -6.22
N ALA A 79 3.42 6.59 -5.71
CA ALA A 79 4.53 7.52 -5.54
C ALA A 79 4.96 8.21 -6.85
N ARG A 80 4.86 7.51 -7.99
CA ARG A 80 5.21 8.05 -9.32
C ARG A 80 4.09 8.90 -9.92
N ILE A 81 2.84 8.49 -9.78
CA ILE A 81 1.71 9.21 -10.42
C ILE A 81 1.21 10.40 -9.60
N ALA A 82 1.34 10.35 -8.27
CA ALA A 82 0.78 11.40 -7.41
C ALA A 82 1.32 12.81 -7.73
N PRO A 83 2.64 13.04 -7.95
CA PRO A 83 3.14 14.35 -8.36
C PRO A 83 2.60 14.81 -9.72
N ILE A 84 2.45 13.89 -10.67
CA ILE A 84 1.87 14.18 -12.00
C ILE A 84 0.40 14.63 -11.85
N LEU A 85 -0.31 14.06 -10.88
CA LEU A 85 -1.70 14.39 -10.55
C LEU A 85 -1.83 15.64 -9.65
N GLY A 86 -0.73 16.35 -9.40
CA GLY A 86 -0.70 17.56 -8.55
C GLY A 86 -0.85 17.28 -7.05
N ILE A 87 -0.63 16.03 -6.61
CA ILE A 87 -0.67 15.66 -5.20
C ILE A 87 0.76 15.68 -4.66
N ALA A 88 1.06 16.67 -3.82
CA ALA A 88 2.36 16.77 -3.16
C ALA A 88 2.47 15.77 -2.00
N PRO A 89 3.65 15.16 -1.79
CA PRO A 89 3.90 14.36 -0.60
C PRO A 89 3.90 15.25 0.65
N ARG A 90 3.28 14.77 1.73
CA ARG A 90 3.29 15.37 3.06
C ARG A 90 4.11 14.51 4.00
N PHE A 91 5.32 14.97 4.28
CA PHE A 91 6.16 14.40 5.33
C PHE A 91 5.88 15.18 6.62
N GLU A 92 5.35 14.50 7.63
CA GLU A 92 5.17 15.10 8.95
C GLU A 92 6.57 15.35 9.53
N THR A 93 6.99 16.62 9.65
CA THR A 93 8.21 16.95 10.37
C THR A 93 7.89 16.86 11.86
N GLU A 94 8.52 15.94 12.59
CA GLU A 94 8.33 15.70 14.03
C GLU A 94 8.45 16.95 14.92
N THR A 95 8.96 18.06 14.37
CA THR A 95 9.19 19.33 15.07
C THR A 95 7.92 20.12 15.40
N SER A 96 6.80 19.92 14.67
CA SER A 96 5.61 20.78 14.84
C SER A 96 4.77 20.45 16.08
N ASP A 97 4.79 19.21 16.57
CA ASP A 97 3.87 18.76 17.62
C ASP A 97 4.44 19.03 19.03
N SER A 98 5.78 18.98 19.17
CA SER A 98 6.46 19.25 20.45
C SER A 98 6.42 20.73 20.84
N ALA A 99 6.56 21.64 19.86
CA ALA A 99 6.48 23.08 20.10
C ALA A 99 5.05 23.54 20.43
N ALA A 100 4.05 22.98 19.74
CA ALA A 100 2.64 23.29 19.98
C ALA A 100 2.17 22.78 21.35
N ARG A 101 2.71 21.66 21.83
CA ARG A 101 2.40 21.11 23.15
C ARG A 101 2.99 21.94 24.28
N LEU A 102 4.23 22.44 24.14
CA LEU A 102 4.88 23.29 25.14
C LEU A 102 4.19 24.65 25.33
N LEU A 103 3.65 25.24 24.26
CA LEU A 103 2.91 26.51 24.33
C LEU A 103 1.55 26.41 25.03
N ARG A 104 0.99 25.19 25.19
CA ARG A 104 -0.33 24.97 25.83
C ARG A 104 -0.24 24.72 27.34
N ILE A 105 0.95 24.47 27.89
CA ILE A 105 1.16 24.15 29.31
C ILE A 105 1.65 25.37 30.11
N GLY A 106 1.89 26.49 29.44
CA GLY A 106 2.42 27.72 30.04
C GLY A 106 1.42 28.88 30.09
N GLY A 107 0.11 28.61 30.01
CA GLY A 107 -0.96 29.61 30.09
C GLY A 107 -1.86 29.38 31.30
#